data_AF-K9SL67-F1
#
_entry.id   AF-K9SL67-F1
#
_cell.length_a   1.000
_cell.length_b   1.000
_cell.length_c   1.000
_cell.angle_alpha   90.00
_cell.angle_beta   90.00
_cell.angle_gamma   90.00
#
_symmetry.space_group_name_H-M   'P 1'
#
loop_
_entity.id
_entity.type
_entity.pdbx_description
1 polymer ?
#
loop_
_entity_poly.entity_id
_entity_poly.type
_entity_poly.pdbx_seq_one_letter_code
_entity_poly.pdbx_strand_id
1 'polypeptide(L)'
;MAIVIQIPFEHSNRTRQSEAKTYVAAMNRAQQAYFLENSFFAGNVDSLELGIPIETEYYTYSINLQADRATVQNIGQSKRDDAKSYIGLVWVTHPESELSPFAILCEDDQPSAAPVTEFKPIEPGNQITDVNCPPGYVDVNLLFSTKNTI
;
A
#
# COMPACT_ATOMS: atom_id res chain seq x y z
N MET A 1 -25.43 2.09 -35.73
CA MET A 1 -25.27 3.03 -34.60
C MET A 1 -24.33 2.37 -33.60
N ALA A 2 -23.08 2.80 -33.53
CA ALA A 2 -22.16 2.35 -32.49
C ALA A 2 -22.45 3.17 -31.24
N ILE A 3 -22.94 2.52 -30.19
CA ILE A 3 -23.00 3.14 -28.86
C ILE A 3 -21.55 3.12 -28.36
N VAL A 4 -20.85 4.23 -28.53
CA VAL A 4 -19.60 4.47 -27.80
C VAL A 4 -20.04 4.78 -26.38
N ILE A 5 -19.92 3.81 -25.48
CA ILE A 5 -20.09 4.04 -24.05
C ILE A 5 -18.92 4.93 -23.64
N GLN A 6 -19.10 6.24 -23.72
CA GLN A 6 -18.19 7.18 -23.08
C GLN A 6 -18.36 6.96 -21.58
N ILE A 7 -17.46 6.17 -21.00
CA ILE A 7 -17.36 6.04 -19.56
C ILE A 7 -17.03 7.46 -19.05
N PRO A 8 -17.92 8.10 -18.27
CA PRO A 8 -17.63 9.42 -17.74
C PRO A 8 -16.31 9.36 -16.97
N PHE A 9 -15.45 10.36 -17.15
CA PHE A 9 -14.10 10.44 -16.59
C PHE A 9 -14.04 10.10 -15.08
N GLU A 10 -15.06 10.52 -14.33
CA GLU A 10 -15.30 10.20 -12.93
C GLU A 10 -15.42 8.70 -12.58
N HIS A 11 -15.91 7.89 -13.52
CA HIS A 11 -15.99 6.44 -13.37
C HIS A 11 -14.63 5.80 -13.71
N SER A 12 -13.93 6.33 -14.72
CA SER A 12 -12.59 5.86 -15.07
C SER A 12 -11.55 6.08 -13.96
N ASN A 13 -11.59 7.22 -13.27
CA ASN A 13 -10.68 7.50 -12.15
C ASN A 13 -10.94 6.58 -10.95
N ARG A 14 -12.22 6.28 -10.65
CA ARG A 14 -12.57 5.32 -9.60
C ARG A 14 -12.10 3.90 -9.91
N THR A 15 -12.24 3.43 -11.15
CA THR A 15 -11.76 2.12 -11.56
C THR A 15 -10.24 2.02 -11.46
N ARG A 16 -9.49 3.05 -11.89
CA ARG A 16 -8.02 3.10 -11.81
C ARG A 16 -7.51 3.14 -10.37
N GLN A 17 -8.17 3.92 -9.52
CA GLN A 17 -7.86 3.93 -8.08
C GLN A 17 -8.15 2.57 -7.42
N SER A 18 -9.25 1.90 -7.83
CA SER A 18 -9.56 0.54 -7.38
C SER A 18 -8.52 -0.49 -7.82
N GLU A 19 -7.95 -0.35 -9.02
CA GLU A 19 -6.85 -1.18 -9.51
C GLU A 19 -5.60 -0.99 -8.64
N ALA A 20 -5.13 0.26 -8.46
CA ALA A 20 -3.95 0.54 -7.65
C ALA A 20 -4.09 0.06 -6.21
N LYS A 21 -5.26 0.30 -5.60
CA LYS A 21 -5.60 -0.21 -4.27
C LYS A 21 -5.52 -1.74 -4.21
N THR A 22 -6.01 -2.43 -5.23
CA THR A 22 -5.98 -3.90 -5.30
C THR A 22 -4.55 -4.42 -5.42
N TYR A 23 -3.71 -3.78 -6.24
CA TYR A 23 -2.31 -4.17 -6.40
C TYR A 23 -1.51 -3.96 -5.13
N VAL A 24 -1.63 -2.81 -4.46
CA VAL A 24 -0.93 -2.57 -3.18
C VAL A 24 -1.41 -3.54 -2.09
N ALA A 25 -2.70 -3.86 -2.03
CA ALA A 25 -3.22 -4.88 -1.11
C ALA A 25 -2.70 -6.29 -1.43
N ALA A 26 -2.51 -6.63 -2.71
CA ALA A 26 -1.88 -7.88 -3.12
C ALA A 26 -0.40 -7.91 -2.73
N MET A 27 0.34 -6.80 -2.93
CA MET A 27 1.72 -6.65 -2.46
C MET A 27 1.84 -6.86 -0.95
N ASN A 28 0.93 -6.32 -0.15
CA ASN A 28 0.91 -6.55 1.30
C ASN A 28 0.77 -8.04 1.64
N ARG A 29 -0.22 -8.73 1.04
CA ARG A 29 -0.43 -10.17 1.28
C ARG A 29 0.78 -10.99 0.84
N ALA A 30 1.40 -10.65 -0.29
CA ALA A 30 2.59 -11.33 -0.77
C ALA A 30 3.80 -11.07 0.14
N GLN A 31 3.98 -9.86 0.67
CA GLN A 31 5.03 -9.59 1.65
C GLN A 31 4.84 -10.38 2.94
N GLN A 32 3.59 -10.55 3.41
CA GLN A 32 3.30 -11.39 4.57
C GLN A 32 3.66 -12.86 4.30
N ALA A 33 3.27 -13.40 3.15
CA ALA A 33 3.61 -14.78 2.75
C ALA A 33 5.12 -14.96 2.58
N TYR A 34 5.77 -14.04 1.85
CA TYR A 34 7.20 -14.04 1.62
C TYR A 34 7.98 -14.00 2.95
N PHE A 35 7.54 -13.20 3.92
CA PHE A 35 8.15 -13.16 5.25
C PHE A 35 7.96 -14.47 6.00
N LEU A 36 6.79 -15.10 5.96
CA LEU A 36 6.56 -16.40 6.60
C LEU A 36 7.44 -17.52 6.02
N GLU A 37 7.77 -17.43 4.74
CA GLU A 37 8.63 -18.40 4.06
C GLU A 37 10.12 -18.13 4.26
N ASN A 38 10.53 -16.85 4.28
CA ASN A 38 11.93 -16.45 4.20
C ASN A 38 12.48 -15.78 5.45
N SER A 39 11.62 -15.37 6.40
CA SER A 39 11.95 -14.57 7.59
C SER A 39 12.58 -13.19 7.29
N PHE A 40 12.37 -12.65 6.09
CA PHE A 40 12.70 -11.27 5.71
C PHE A 40 11.74 -10.79 4.62
N PHE A 41 11.61 -9.47 4.42
CA PHE A 41 10.75 -8.89 3.38
C PHE A 41 11.43 -8.83 2.02
N ALA A 42 10.64 -8.93 0.95
CA ALA A 42 11.14 -8.87 -0.41
C ALA A 42 11.63 -7.45 -0.79
N GLY A 43 12.73 -7.41 -1.55
CA GLY A 43 13.44 -6.23 -2.05
C GLY A 43 12.73 -5.40 -3.11
N ASN A 44 11.89 -6.07 -3.88
CA ASN A 44 11.40 -5.59 -5.16
C ASN A 44 10.10 -6.33 -5.51
N VAL A 45 9.32 -5.74 -6.43
CA VAL A 45 8.00 -6.26 -6.82
C VAL A 45 8.10 -7.63 -7.49
N ASP A 46 9.14 -7.86 -8.30
CA ASP A 46 9.30 -9.11 -9.05
C ASP A 46 9.50 -10.32 -8.12
N SER A 47 10.21 -10.14 -6.99
CA SER A 47 10.40 -11.16 -5.96
C SER A 47 9.10 -11.59 -5.26
N LEU A 48 8.00 -10.83 -5.39
CA LEU A 48 6.70 -11.21 -4.85
C LEU A 48 5.91 -12.13 -5.79
N GLU A 49 6.38 -12.34 -7.03
CA GLU A 49 5.78 -13.24 -8.03
C GLU A 49 4.27 -13.01 -8.28
N LEU A 50 3.81 -11.79 -8.09
CA LEU A 50 2.39 -11.42 -8.20
C LEU A 50 1.88 -11.33 -9.65
N GLY A 51 2.77 -11.27 -10.63
CA GLY A 51 2.42 -11.06 -12.04
C GLY A 51 1.80 -9.69 -12.33
N ILE A 52 2.00 -8.71 -11.44
CA ILE A 52 1.56 -7.33 -11.66
C ILE A 52 2.65 -6.54 -12.40
N PRO A 53 2.29 -5.61 -13.28
CA PRO A 53 3.26 -4.71 -13.89
C PRO A 53 3.81 -3.73 -12.85
N ILE A 54 5.12 -3.47 -12.86
CA ILE A 54 5.75 -2.42 -12.04
C ILE A 54 5.26 -1.01 -12.39
N GLU A 55 4.72 -0.85 -13.59
CA GLU A 55 4.29 0.42 -14.13
C GLU A 55 3.05 0.22 -14.99
N THR A 56 1.99 0.97 -14.70
CA THR A 56 0.81 1.09 -15.56
C THR A 56 0.77 2.48 -16.17
N GLU A 57 -0.23 2.77 -17.00
CA GLU A 57 -0.41 4.13 -17.53
C GLU A 57 -0.59 5.18 -16.41
N TYR A 58 -1.14 4.77 -15.25
CA TYR A 58 -1.58 5.69 -14.19
C TYR A 58 -0.76 5.60 -12.91
N TYR A 59 -0.05 4.50 -12.69
CA TYR A 59 0.64 4.23 -11.44
C TYR A 59 2.03 3.65 -11.65
N THR A 60 2.91 3.91 -10.69
CA THR A 60 4.19 3.22 -10.53
C THR A 60 4.17 2.47 -9.21
N TYR A 61 4.58 1.20 -9.24
CA TYR A 61 4.64 0.33 -8.07
C TYR A 61 6.09 0.09 -7.66
N SER A 62 6.36 0.24 -6.37
CA SER A 62 7.70 0.07 -5.82
C SER A 62 7.65 -0.47 -4.40
N ILE A 63 8.80 -0.94 -3.93
CA ILE A 63 8.99 -1.43 -2.57
C ILE A 63 10.13 -0.65 -1.95
N ASN A 64 9.91 -0.14 -0.75
CA ASN A 64 10.92 0.49 0.07
C ASN A 64 11.08 -0.32 1.37
N LEU A 65 12.22 -1.02 1.47
CA LEU A 65 12.62 -1.71 2.70
C LEU A 65 13.14 -0.71 3.71
N GLN A 66 12.61 -0.79 4.93
CA GLN A 66 13.06 0.06 6.01
C GLN A 66 14.38 -0.47 6.58
N ALA A 67 15.16 0.45 7.15
CA ALA A 67 16.46 0.13 7.75
C ALA A 67 16.36 -0.87 8.91
N ASP A 68 15.22 -0.89 9.60
CA ASP A 68 14.90 -1.81 10.70
C ASP A 68 14.79 -3.29 10.25
N ARG A 69 14.60 -3.54 8.94
CA ARG A 69 14.25 -4.85 8.34
C ARG A 69 13.03 -5.54 8.93
N ALA A 70 12.32 -4.86 9.83
CA ALA A 70 11.11 -5.30 10.49
C ALA A 70 9.86 -4.65 9.86
N THR A 71 10.07 -3.70 8.95
CA THR A 71 9.02 -3.01 8.21
C THR A 71 9.36 -2.94 6.71
N VAL A 72 8.33 -3.05 5.87
CA VAL A 72 8.41 -2.79 4.44
C VAL A 72 7.25 -1.92 3.99
N GLN A 73 7.55 -0.98 3.09
CA GLN A 73 6.59 -0.08 2.48
C GLN A 73 6.39 -0.46 1.02
N ASN A 74 5.19 -0.94 0.69
CA ASN A 74 4.72 -1.14 -0.67
C ASN A 74 4.05 0.15 -1.16
N ILE A 75 4.37 0.60 -2.37
CA ILE A 75 3.94 1.90 -2.88
C ILE A 75 3.20 1.69 -4.20
N GLY A 76 2.05 2.34 -4.34
CA GLY A 76 1.38 2.59 -5.61
C GLY A 76 1.26 4.09 -5.81
N GLN A 77 2.27 4.69 -6.43
CA GLN A 77 2.33 6.13 -6.64
C GLN A 77 1.52 6.52 -7.87
N SER A 78 0.62 7.49 -7.70
CA SER A 78 -0.11 8.08 -8.83
C SER A 78 0.84 8.89 -9.71
N LYS A 79 0.67 8.77 -11.03
CA LYS A 79 1.34 9.62 -12.02
C LYS A 79 0.54 10.87 -12.38
N ARG A 80 -0.63 11.06 -11.74
CA ARG A 80 -1.57 12.12 -12.06
C ARG A 80 -2.07 12.84 -10.82
N ASP A 81 -2.30 14.14 -10.98
CA ASP A 81 -2.81 15.00 -9.91
C ASP A 81 -4.30 14.81 -9.61
N ASP A 82 -5.00 14.00 -10.41
CA ASP A 82 -6.42 13.67 -10.25
C ASP A 82 -6.64 12.26 -9.66
N ALA A 83 -5.58 11.55 -9.29
CA ALA A 83 -5.64 10.23 -8.69
C ALA A 83 -4.79 10.17 -7.40
N LYS A 84 -5.28 9.38 -6.44
CA LYS A 84 -4.64 9.21 -5.13
C LYS A 84 -3.55 8.16 -5.20
N SER A 85 -2.50 8.36 -4.40
CA SER A 85 -1.47 7.36 -4.16
C SER A 85 -1.87 6.42 -3.02
N TYR A 86 -1.26 5.24 -3.01
CA TYR A 86 -1.52 4.19 -2.02
C TYR A 86 -0.22 3.71 -1.38
N ILE A 87 -0.24 3.53 -0.08
CA ILE A 87 0.87 2.96 0.69
C ILE A 87 0.37 1.71 1.41
N GLY A 88 1.04 0.59 1.23
CA GLY A 88 0.88 -0.61 2.03
C GLY A 88 2.05 -0.72 3.00
N LEU A 89 1.80 -0.74 4.31
CA LEU A 89 2.84 -1.01 5.30
C LEU A 89 2.67 -2.44 5.77
N VAL A 90 3.76 -3.20 5.79
CA VAL A 90 3.82 -4.54 6.39
C VAL A 90 4.94 -4.54 7.42
N TRP A 91 4.66 -5.03 8.61
CA TRP A 91 5.64 -5.08 9.69
C TRP A 91 5.49 -6.34 10.52
N VAL A 92 6.53 -6.68 11.27
CA VAL A 92 6.49 -7.76 12.25
C VAL A 92 6.61 -7.17 13.64
N THR A 93 5.72 -7.57 14.54
CA THR A 93 5.89 -7.26 15.96
C THR A 93 6.71 -8.38 16.58
N HIS A 94 7.53 -8.02 17.58
CA HIS A 94 8.21 -9.01 18.40
C HIS A 94 7.41 -9.21 19.70
N PRO A 95 6.69 -10.33 19.84
CA PRO A 95 6.44 -10.91 21.15
C PRO A 95 7.12 -12.27 21.21
N GLU A 96 8.12 -12.41 22.09
CA GLU A 96 8.82 -13.57 22.68
C GLU A 96 8.78 -15.01 22.09
N SER A 97 7.99 -15.39 21.06
CA SER A 97 8.06 -16.72 20.44
C SER A 97 7.56 -16.87 18.98
N GLU A 98 6.83 -15.92 18.39
CA GLU A 98 6.34 -16.09 17.00
C GLU A 98 6.25 -14.75 16.24
N LEU A 99 7.08 -14.59 15.20
CA LEU A 99 7.10 -13.41 14.34
C LEU A 99 5.90 -13.45 13.39
N SER A 100 4.83 -12.74 13.76
CA SER A 100 3.64 -12.62 12.92
C SER A 100 3.70 -11.32 12.08
N PRO A 101 3.55 -11.39 10.74
CA PRO A 101 3.53 -10.20 9.90
C PRO A 101 2.12 -9.59 9.85
N PHE A 102 2.04 -8.29 10.13
CA PHE A 102 0.82 -7.46 10.07
C PHE A 102 0.89 -6.51 8.88
N ALA A 103 -0.27 -6.03 8.41
CA ALA A 103 -0.33 -5.11 7.28
C ALA A 103 -1.45 -4.07 7.44
N ILE A 104 -1.18 -2.85 6.96
CA ILE A 104 -2.18 -1.78 6.78
C ILE A 104 -2.10 -1.21 5.37
N LEU A 105 -3.21 -0.63 4.93
CA LEU A 105 -3.33 0.03 3.65
C LEU A 105 -3.77 1.47 3.87
N CYS A 106 -2.96 2.38 3.38
CA CYS A 106 -3.11 3.81 3.51
C CYS A 106 -3.40 4.41 2.13
N GLU A 107 -4.32 5.37 2.10
CA GLU A 107 -4.68 6.13 0.91
C GLU A 107 -4.35 7.60 1.14
N ASP A 108 -3.86 8.28 0.12
CA ASP A 108 -3.60 9.71 0.14
C ASP A 108 -4.86 10.50 0.55
N ASP A 109 -4.70 11.53 1.37
CA ASP A 109 -5.81 12.37 1.80
C ASP A 109 -6.41 13.16 0.62
N GLN A 110 -5.55 13.57 -0.32
CA GLN A 110 -5.87 14.29 -1.55
C GLN A 110 -5.20 13.63 -2.77
N PRO A 111 -5.85 13.67 -3.95
CA PRO A 111 -5.22 13.26 -5.20
C PRO A 111 -3.98 14.11 -5.51
N SER A 112 -2.90 13.49 -5.98
CA SER A 112 -1.62 14.14 -6.26
C SER A 112 -0.66 13.23 -7.04
N ALA A 113 0.14 13.77 -7.96
CA ALA A 113 1.28 13.06 -8.55
C ALA A 113 2.58 13.19 -7.72
N ALA A 114 2.51 13.82 -6.54
CA ALA A 114 3.69 14.05 -5.71
C ALA A 114 4.37 12.72 -5.30
N PRO A 115 5.71 12.72 -5.14
CA PRO A 115 6.43 11.59 -4.57
C PRO A 115 5.83 11.14 -3.24
N VAL A 116 5.60 9.83 -3.14
CA VAL A 116 5.08 9.21 -1.92
C VAL A 116 6.09 9.38 -0.80
N THR A 117 5.63 9.84 0.36
CA THR A 117 6.49 10.01 1.53
C THR A 117 7.02 8.66 2.00
N GLU A 118 8.34 8.56 2.18
CA GLU A 118 8.94 7.40 2.81
C GLU A 118 8.42 7.25 4.24
N PHE A 119 7.94 6.06 4.57
CA PHE A 119 7.61 5.75 5.95
C PHE A 119 8.90 5.73 6.78
N LYS A 120 8.90 6.41 7.92
CA LYS A 120 9.98 6.34 8.90
C LYS A 120 9.41 5.72 10.17
N PRO A 121 9.83 4.50 10.55
CA PRO A 121 9.41 3.90 11.81
C PRO A 121 9.73 4.85 12.98
N ILE A 122 8.76 5.09 13.86
CA ILE A 122 9.00 5.76 15.13
C ILE A 122 9.50 4.69 16.09
N GLU A 123 10.74 4.79 16.55
CA GLU A 123 11.31 3.85 17.53
C GLU A 123 11.29 4.44 18.95
N PRO A 124 10.31 4.13 19.81
CA PRO A 124 10.53 4.09 21.24
C PRO A 124 11.01 2.70 21.62
N GLY A 125 12.33 2.48 21.64
CA GLY A 125 12.95 1.33 22.32
C GLY A 125 12.75 -0.05 21.68
N ASN A 126 12.99 -0.18 20.36
CA ASN A 126 13.02 -1.45 19.61
C ASN A 126 11.69 -2.23 19.51
N GLN A 127 10.55 -1.62 19.83
CA GLN A 127 9.25 -2.27 19.63
C GLN A 127 8.35 -1.43 18.72
N ILE A 128 8.06 -1.98 17.54
CA ILE A 128 7.02 -1.46 16.66
C ILE A 128 5.67 -1.95 17.19
N THR A 129 5.08 -1.23 18.13
CA THR A 129 3.79 -1.63 18.73
C THR A 129 2.59 -1.08 17.97
N ASP A 130 2.74 0.07 17.31
CA ASP A 130 1.68 0.74 16.56
C ASP A 130 2.21 1.35 15.25
N VAL A 131 1.89 0.72 14.12
CA VAL A 131 2.16 1.27 12.79
C VAL A 131 0.93 2.04 12.32
N ASN A 132 1.09 3.34 12.08
CA ASN A 132 0.06 4.21 11.54
C ASN A 132 0.44 4.70 10.14
N CYS A 133 -0.57 5.11 9.36
CA CYS A 133 -0.33 5.77 8.09
C CYS A 133 0.53 7.03 8.26
N PRO A 134 1.47 7.31 7.33
CA PRO A 134 2.28 8.51 7.41
C PRO A 134 1.42 9.78 7.25
N PRO A 135 1.92 10.96 7.68
CA PRO A 135 1.22 12.23 7.49
C PRO A 135 0.82 12.45 6.02
N GLY A 136 -0.41 12.89 5.79
CA GLY A 136 -1.01 13.01 4.45
C GLY A 136 -1.75 11.75 3.98
N TYR A 137 -1.74 10.66 4.75
CA TYR A 137 -2.42 9.41 4.39
C TYR A 137 -3.42 8.98 5.47
N VAL A 138 -4.48 8.30 5.04
CA VAL A 138 -5.55 7.79 5.89
C VAL A 138 -5.66 6.27 5.75
N ASP A 139 -5.85 5.56 6.87
CA ASP A 139 -6.08 4.12 6.86
C ASP A 139 -7.42 3.81 6.18
N VAL A 140 -7.33 3.03 5.11
CA VAL A 140 -8.46 2.65 4.29
C VAL A 140 -9.46 1.77 5.04
N ASN A 141 -9.03 0.97 6.02
CA ASN A 141 -9.92 0.18 6.85
C ASN A 141 -10.72 1.04 7.84
N LEU A 142 -10.14 2.13 8.33
CA LEU A 142 -10.84 3.10 9.19
C LEU A 142 -11.88 3.92 8.41
N LEU A 143 -11.70 4.11 7.09
CA LEU A 143 -12.71 4.74 6.22
C LEU A 143 -14.01 3.92 6.10
N PHE A 144 -13.96 2.61 6.29
CA PHE A 144 -15.15 1.75 6.26
C PHE A 144 -15.85 1.68 7.62
N SER A 145 -15.13 1.85 8.73
CA SER A 145 -15.72 1.81 10.08
C SER A 145 -16.65 2.99 10.35
N THR A 146 -16.43 4.15 9.72
CA THR A 146 -17.28 5.35 9.89
C THR A 146 -18.53 5.35 9.01
N LYS A 147 -18.63 4.44 8.03
CA LYS A 147 -19.79 4.33 7.13
C LYS A 147 -20.83 3.32 7.56
N ASN A 148 -20.60 2.59 8.66
CA ASN A 148 -21.48 1.54 9.16
C ASN A 148 -22.22 1.92 10.46
N THR A 149 -22.32 3.21 10.76
CA THR A 149 -23.20 3.73 11.82
C THR A 149 -24.36 4.49 11.17
N ILE A 150 -25.37 3.74 10.73
CA ILE A 150 -26.74 4.23 10.50
C ILE A 150 -27.69 3.16 11.04
#